data_AF-A0A7S2PVK2-F1
#
_entry.id   AF-A0A7S2PVK2-F1
#
_cell.length_a   1.000
_cell.length_b   1.000
_cell.length_c   1.000
_cell.angle_alpha   90.00
_cell.angle_beta   90.00
_cell.angle_gamma   90.00
#
_symmetry.space_group_name_H-M   'P 1'
#
loop_
_entity.id
_entity.type
_entity.pdbx_description
1 polymer ?
#
loop_
_entity_poly.entity_id
_entity_poly.type
_entity_poly.pdbx_seq_one_letter_code
_entity_poly.pdbx_strand_id
1 'polypeptide(L)'
;ASARESLVAAAAPGSPLRTSAAPLVAPRWWTCRCGSCVALCAAAVALAAAAAIAALAVCSRAADLVHEASQALDLVERRFHGSRYFFAKDLPVQPPLELQERCHAAVTNRTTIHNLNFGRVPAAEAARLAYECTRVPGLIERVPEVLRGVFWMKGNAMPEELTVLQNGQWFDDELTYVVPFAPFMWAWADGIPKGAAFGGPFYGEDARRRAAYSMPALRLALTLKFRPCPGSTRVPFPFGLAGHACDSGSNATDLRYATLQSHTLGDLESVSQAEEYTLEAMPGEVVRGGKWYRGIYGGPRWMGRCKCISIGSYELTKIIDGDGAPVEPYYSEFVDYMGSVPLLLWTGGGGVPMGPA
;
A
#
# COMPACT_ATOMS: atom_id res chain seq x y z
N ALA A 1 9.37 56.74 11.00
CA ALA A 1 10.71 56.85 10.39
C ALA A 1 11.15 55.42 10.07
N SER A 2 11.11 54.99 8.80
CA SER A 2 12.24 55.05 7.84
C SER A 2 13.28 53.95 8.19
N ALA A 3 13.72 53.02 7.35
CA ALA A 3 13.56 52.82 5.91
C ALA A 3 13.86 51.34 5.56
N ARG A 4 13.30 50.92 4.42
CA ARG A 4 13.72 49.77 3.63
C ARG A 4 15.03 50.11 2.91
N GLU A 5 15.96 49.17 2.84
CA GLU A 5 17.01 49.18 1.81
C GLU A 5 16.92 47.89 0.99
N SER A 6 16.37 48.06 -0.22
CA SER A 6 16.35 47.09 -1.30
C SER A 6 17.43 47.51 -2.30
N LEU A 7 18.51 46.74 -2.42
CA LEU A 7 19.50 46.92 -3.48
C LEU A 7 19.08 46.09 -4.70
N VAL A 8 18.57 46.79 -5.70
CA VAL A 8 18.30 46.31 -7.05
C VAL A 8 19.61 46.41 -7.83
N ALA A 9 20.18 45.27 -8.20
CA ALA A 9 21.27 45.20 -9.18
C ALA A 9 20.65 44.92 -10.57
N ALA A 10 20.86 45.86 -11.48
CA ALA A 10 20.42 45.82 -12.87
C ALA A 10 21.19 44.75 -13.67
N ALA A 11 20.46 43.83 -14.31
CA ALA A 11 20.99 42.94 -15.34
C ALA A 11 20.63 43.52 -16.73
N ALA A 12 21.65 43.58 -17.59
CA ALA A 12 21.59 44.12 -18.94
C ALA A 12 20.72 43.28 -19.91
N PRO A 13 20.14 43.90 -20.96
CA PRO A 13 19.40 43.18 -21.99
C PRO A 13 20.35 42.41 -22.92
N GLY A 14 20.55 41.12 -22.64
CA GLY A 14 21.28 40.19 -23.49
C GLY A 14 20.41 39.68 -24.65
N SER A 15 20.81 40.07 -25.85
CA SER A 15 20.62 39.49 -27.19
C SER A 15 19.58 38.38 -27.43
N PRO A 16 18.70 38.52 -28.45
CA PRO A 16 17.80 37.45 -28.87
C PRO A 16 18.59 36.28 -29.50
N LEU A 17 18.54 35.12 -28.86
CA LEU A 17 18.97 33.85 -29.44
C LEU A 17 18.07 33.52 -30.65
N ARG A 18 18.59 33.76 -31.85
CA ARG A 18 18.07 33.22 -33.11
C ARG A 18 18.22 31.70 -33.08
N THR A 19 17.19 30.99 -32.64
CA THR A 19 17.03 29.56 -32.95
C THR A 19 16.57 29.44 -34.40
N SER A 20 17.46 29.05 -35.31
CA SER A 20 17.05 28.62 -36.64
C SER A 20 16.32 27.29 -36.51
N ALA A 21 14.99 27.34 -36.44
CA ALA A 21 14.16 26.17 -36.61
C ALA A 21 14.33 25.70 -38.06
N ALA A 22 15.08 24.62 -38.26
CA ALA A 22 15.04 23.90 -39.53
C ALA A 22 13.58 23.44 -39.75
N PRO A 23 13.01 23.64 -40.95
CA PRO A 23 11.66 23.16 -41.23
C PRO A 23 11.64 21.64 -41.04
N LEU A 24 10.80 21.17 -40.12
CA LEU A 24 10.45 19.75 -40.01
C LEU A 24 9.85 19.35 -41.35
N VAL A 25 10.67 18.71 -42.19
CA VAL A 25 10.21 18.03 -43.40
C VAL A 25 9.27 16.94 -42.92
N ALA A 26 7.97 17.18 -43.06
CA ALA A 26 6.96 16.19 -42.75
C ALA A 26 7.33 14.91 -43.52
N PRO A 27 7.48 13.76 -42.84
CA PRO A 27 7.76 12.51 -43.53
C PRO A 27 6.64 12.32 -44.56
N ARG A 28 7.03 12.23 -45.85
CA ARG A 28 6.11 11.86 -46.91
C ARG A 28 5.65 10.44 -46.62
N TRP A 29 4.49 10.30 -45.98
CA TRP A 29 3.83 9.01 -45.81
C TRP A 29 3.41 8.55 -47.20
N TRP A 30 4.21 7.67 -47.81
CA TRP A 30 3.84 7.00 -49.04
C TRP A 30 2.61 6.13 -48.72
N THR A 31 1.43 6.61 -49.10
CA THR A 31 0.21 5.82 -49.04
C THR A 31 0.33 4.72 -50.09
N CYS A 32 0.82 3.55 -49.66
CA CYS A 32 0.95 2.39 -50.53
C CYS A 32 -0.46 1.88 -50.86
N ARG A 33 -1.00 2.28 -52.02
CA ARG A 33 -2.33 1.89 -52.52
C ARG A 33 -2.37 0.46 -53.10
N CYS A 34 -1.39 -0.38 -52.76
CA CYS A 34 -1.38 -1.76 -53.23
C CYS A 34 -2.53 -2.53 -52.57
N GLY A 35 -3.35 -3.25 -53.34
CA GLY A 35 -4.51 -3.98 -52.81
C GLY A 35 -4.14 -4.95 -51.68
N SER A 36 -2.96 -5.57 -51.77
CA SER A 36 -2.41 -6.44 -50.73
C SER A 36 -2.06 -5.70 -49.44
N CYS A 37 -1.63 -4.45 -49.52
CA CYS A 37 -1.28 -3.60 -48.38
C CYS A 37 -2.55 -3.22 -47.61
N VAL A 38 -3.62 -2.89 -48.34
CA VAL A 38 -4.93 -2.59 -47.76
C VAL A 38 -5.51 -3.83 -47.07
N ALA A 39 -5.41 -5.00 -47.68
CA ALA A 39 -5.88 -6.26 -47.08
C ALA A 39 -5.12 -6.63 -45.79
N LEU A 40 -3.78 -6.48 -45.78
CA LEU A 40 -2.96 -6.72 -44.58
C LEU A 40 -3.28 -5.74 -43.45
N CYS A 41 -3.44 -4.45 -43.75
CA CYS A 41 -3.85 -3.46 -42.77
C CYS A 41 -5.26 -3.76 -42.21
N ALA A 42 -6.21 -4.10 -43.07
CA ALA A 42 -7.56 -4.47 -42.64
C ALA A 42 -7.55 -5.73 -41.75
N ALA A 43 -6.76 -6.75 -42.10
CA ALA A 43 -6.60 -7.95 -41.28
C ALA A 43 -5.94 -7.64 -39.92
N ALA A 44 -4.91 -6.81 -39.88
CA ALA A 44 -4.26 -6.39 -38.64
C ALA A 44 -5.21 -5.60 -37.72
N VAL A 45 -6.00 -4.68 -38.29
CA VAL A 45 -7.03 -3.93 -37.54
C VAL A 45 -8.14 -4.86 -37.05
N ALA A 46 -8.60 -5.80 -37.87
CA ALA A 46 -9.60 -6.78 -37.47
C ALA A 46 -9.10 -7.71 -36.35
N LEU A 47 -7.84 -8.16 -36.42
CA LEU A 47 -7.20 -8.95 -35.35
C LEU A 47 -7.05 -8.14 -34.07
N ALA A 48 -6.62 -6.87 -34.14
CA ALA A 48 -6.54 -5.99 -32.99
C ALA A 48 -7.92 -5.74 -32.37
N ALA A 49 -8.95 -5.53 -33.19
CA ALA A 49 -10.32 -5.37 -32.74
C ALA A 49 -10.87 -6.66 -32.10
N ALA A 50 -10.63 -7.82 -32.69
CA ALA A 50 -11.03 -9.11 -32.14
C ALA A 50 -10.33 -9.38 -30.80
N ALA A 51 -9.04 -9.09 -30.69
CA ALA A 51 -8.30 -9.19 -29.43
C ALA A 51 -8.84 -8.23 -28.36
N ALA A 52 -9.15 -6.98 -28.74
CA ALA A 52 -9.78 -6.00 -27.84
C ALA A 52 -11.17 -6.45 -27.40
N ILE A 53 -12.00 -6.98 -28.30
CA ILE A 53 -13.34 -7.52 -27.97
C ILE A 53 -13.23 -8.73 -27.04
N ALA A 54 -12.30 -9.66 -27.31
CA ALA A 54 -12.08 -10.81 -26.45
C ALA A 54 -11.61 -10.38 -25.05
N ALA A 55 -10.67 -9.43 -24.97
CA ALA A 55 -10.24 -8.84 -23.70
C ALA A 55 -11.39 -8.15 -22.96
N LEU A 56 -12.22 -7.38 -23.67
CA LEU A 56 -13.41 -6.73 -23.11
C LEU A 56 -14.47 -7.74 -22.65
N ALA A 57 -14.65 -8.86 -23.35
CA ALA A 57 -15.59 -9.92 -22.98
C ALA A 57 -15.12 -10.71 -21.75
N VAL A 58 -13.81 -10.97 -21.62
CA VAL A 58 -13.21 -11.54 -20.41
C VAL A 58 -13.37 -10.55 -19.24
N CYS A 59 -13.07 -9.27 -19.49
CA CYS A 59 -13.26 -8.18 -18.53
C CYS A 59 -14.72 -8.02 -18.09
N SER A 60 -15.70 -8.13 -19.00
CA SER A 60 -17.12 -7.92 -18.68
C SER A 60 -17.72 -9.08 -17.90
N ARG A 61 -17.23 -10.31 -18.07
CA ARG A 61 -17.59 -11.43 -17.20
C ARG A 61 -16.97 -11.32 -15.81
N ALA A 62 -15.80 -10.70 -15.69
CA ALA A 62 -15.20 -10.37 -14.39
C ALA A 62 -15.89 -9.18 -13.70
N ALA A 63 -16.59 -8.32 -14.45
CA ALA A 63 -17.26 -7.11 -13.96
C ALA A 63 -18.52 -7.37 -13.10
N ASP A 64 -19.01 -8.61 -13.04
CA ASP A 64 -20.10 -8.99 -12.13
C ASP A 64 -19.64 -9.09 -10.66
N LEU A 65 -18.34 -8.88 -10.38
CA LEU A 65 -17.85 -8.54 -9.05
C LEU A 65 -18.32 -7.13 -8.69
N VAL A 66 -19.48 -7.10 -8.04
CA VAL A 66 -20.22 -5.95 -7.50
C VAL A 66 -19.29 -4.99 -6.76
N HIS A 67 -19.60 -3.69 -6.74
CA HIS A 67 -19.08 -2.82 -5.67
C HIS A 67 -19.50 -3.45 -4.36
N GLU A 68 -18.62 -4.25 -3.77
CA GLU A 68 -18.93 -4.90 -2.52
C GLU A 68 -19.30 -3.80 -1.55
N ALA A 69 -20.51 -3.92 -0.99
CA ALA A 69 -20.84 -3.17 0.21
C ALA A 69 -19.67 -3.34 1.20
N SER A 70 -19.48 -2.34 2.06
CA SER A 70 -18.41 -2.43 3.04
C SER A 70 -18.42 -3.81 3.72
N GLN A 71 -17.27 -4.47 3.70
CA GLN A 71 -17.08 -5.79 4.29
C GLN A 71 -17.29 -5.74 5.81
N ALA A 72 -17.17 -4.54 6.39
CA ALA A 72 -17.39 -4.29 7.80
C ALA A 72 -18.84 -3.91 8.14
N LEU A 73 -19.76 -3.79 7.17
CA LEU A 73 -21.13 -3.34 7.45
C LEU A 73 -21.86 -4.26 8.45
N ASP A 74 -21.74 -5.58 8.28
CA ASP A 74 -22.33 -6.55 9.22
C ASP A 74 -21.67 -6.48 10.61
N LEU A 75 -20.37 -6.17 10.66
CA LEU A 75 -19.64 -5.98 11.92
C LEU A 75 -20.08 -4.72 12.65
N VAL A 76 -20.42 -3.63 11.93
CA VAL A 76 -20.92 -2.39 12.54
C VAL A 76 -22.17 -2.69 13.38
N GLU A 77 -23.13 -3.41 12.81
CA GLU A 77 -24.37 -3.76 13.51
C GLU A 77 -24.13 -4.78 14.64
N ARG A 78 -23.40 -5.86 14.35
CA ARG A 78 -23.31 -7.02 15.26
C ARG A 78 -22.23 -6.92 16.31
N ARG A 79 -21.09 -6.30 15.99
CA ARG A 79 -19.86 -6.33 16.80
C ARG A 79 -19.49 -4.98 17.38
N PHE A 80 -19.78 -3.90 16.66
CA PHE A 80 -19.47 -2.54 17.08
C PHE A 80 -20.70 -1.78 17.62
N HIS A 81 -21.81 -2.49 17.86
CA HIS A 81 -23.03 -1.93 18.49
C HIS A 81 -23.56 -0.67 17.78
N GLY A 82 -23.48 -0.63 16.45
CA GLY A 82 -23.88 0.51 15.62
C GLY A 82 -22.82 1.62 15.52
N SER A 83 -21.66 1.49 16.17
CA SER A 83 -20.54 2.39 15.93
C SER A 83 -19.93 2.10 14.55
N ARG A 84 -20.10 3.05 13.64
CA ARG A 84 -19.45 2.99 12.33
C ARG A 84 -17.97 3.36 12.36
N TYR A 85 -17.47 3.91 13.46
CA TYR A 85 -16.08 4.34 13.55
C TYR A 85 -15.25 3.34 14.35
N PHE A 86 -14.07 3.02 13.83
CA PHE A 86 -13.09 2.15 14.48
C PHE A 86 -11.68 2.74 14.42
N PHE A 87 -11.18 3.12 15.58
CA PHE A 87 -9.86 3.70 15.80
C PHE A 87 -9.04 2.86 16.78
N ALA A 88 -7.75 3.18 16.93
CA ALA A 88 -6.87 2.48 17.86
C ALA A 88 -7.39 2.48 19.32
N LYS A 89 -8.07 3.55 19.74
CA LYS A 89 -8.69 3.67 21.07
C LYS A 89 -9.88 2.72 21.29
N ASP A 90 -10.47 2.21 20.20
CA ASP A 90 -11.62 1.31 20.23
C ASP A 90 -11.18 -0.16 20.29
N LEU A 91 -9.86 -0.43 20.26
CA LEU A 91 -9.32 -1.77 20.52
C LEU A 91 -9.68 -2.22 21.94
N PRO A 92 -10.05 -3.50 22.13
CA PRO A 92 -10.50 -4.01 23.43
C PRO A 92 -9.42 -4.00 24.51
N VAL A 93 -8.15 -3.92 24.11
CA VAL A 93 -7.00 -3.79 24.99
C VAL A 93 -6.10 -2.68 24.46
N GLN A 94 -5.76 -1.74 25.33
CA GLN A 94 -4.85 -0.63 25.02
C GLN A 94 -3.42 -0.98 25.44
N PRO A 95 -2.39 -0.48 24.73
CA PRO A 95 -1.00 -0.68 25.14
C PRO A 95 -0.76 -0.08 26.54
N PRO A 96 -0.07 -0.79 27.46
CA PRO A 96 0.29 -0.24 28.76
C PRO A 96 1.07 1.07 28.64
N LEU A 97 0.87 2.01 29.55
CA LEU A 97 1.55 3.31 29.52
C LEU A 97 3.09 3.16 29.47
N GLU A 98 3.64 2.26 30.27
CA GLU A 98 5.08 1.96 30.30
C GLU A 98 5.61 1.49 28.94
N LEU A 99 4.82 0.72 28.18
CA LEU A 99 5.17 0.30 26.82
C LEU A 99 5.20 1.52 25.89
N GLN A 100 4.17 2.38 25.96
CA GLN A 100 4.11 3.60 25.14
C GLN A 100 5.30 4.52 25.41
N GLU A 101 5.61 4.80 26.69
CA GLU A 101 6.73 5.65 27.09
C GLU A 101 8.08 5.10 26.61
N ARG A 102 8.30 3.79 26.78
CA ARG A 102 9.51 3.12 26.27
C ARG A 102 9.63 3.22 24.75
N CYS A 103 8.53 3.00 24.03
CA CYS A 103 8.48 3.11 22.57
C CYS A 103 8.77 4.52 22.07
N HIS A 104 8.18 5.53 22.71
CA HIS A 104 8.50 6.92 22.42
C HIS A 104 9.98 7.20 22.69
N ALA A 105 10.52 6.77 23.84
CA ALA A 105 11.91 6.98 24.22
C ALA A 105 12.92 6.35 23.23
N ALA A 106 12.56 5.24 22.59
CA ALA A 106 13.43 4.52 21.67
C ALA A 106 13.67 5.22 20.32
N VAL A 107 12.80 6.15 19.91
CA VAL A 107 13.01 6.88 18.64
C VAL A 107 13.87 8.13 18.82
N THR A 108 14.71 8.41 17.83
CA THR A 108 15.60 9.59 17.80
C THR A 108 15.11 10.62 16.78
N ASN A 109 15.75 11.81 16.76
CA ASN A 109 15.50 12.86 15.76
C ASN A 109 14.01 13.13 15.52
N ARG A 110 13.29 13.35 16.62
CA ARG A 110 11.83 13.49 16.60
C ARG A 110 11.42 14.75 15.84
N THR A 111 10.42 14.61 15.00
CA THR A 111 9.85 15.71 14.20
C THR A 111 8.34 15.68 14.30
N THR A 112 7.72 16.85 14.38
CA THR A 112 6.27 16.98 14.35
C THR A 112 5.83 17.51 13.00
N ILE A 113 4.91 16.82 12.34
CA ILE A 113 4.30 17.22 11.07
C ILE A 113 2.80 17.31 11.31
N HIS A 114 2.23 18.52 11.26
CA HIS A 114 0.79 18.75 11.46
C HIS A 114 0.21 18.04 12.71
N ASN A 115 0.86 18.21 13.87
CA ASN A 115 0.50 17.59 15.16
C ASN A 115 0.66 16.05 15.22
N LEU A 116 1.30 15.43 14.23
CA LEU A 116 1.71 14.03 14.28
C LEU A 116 3.20 13.95 14.59
N ASN A 117 3.56 13.12 15.55
CA ASN A 117 4.95 12.93 15.97
C ASN A 117 5.57 11.77 15.22
N PHE A 118 6.75 12.00 14.68
CA PHE A 118 7.56 10.98 14.03
C PHE A 118 8.93 10.91 14.67
N GLY A 119 9.57 9.74 14.56
CA GLY A 119 10.95 9.57 14.96
C GLY A 119 11.70 8.65 14.01
N ARG A 120 13.02 8.68 14.08
CA ARG A 120 13.92 7.95 13.19
C ARG A 120 14.70 6.90 13.95
N VAL A 121 14.92 5.78 13.28
CA VAL A 121 15.71 4.64 13.76
C VAL A 121 16.34 3.90 12.57
N PRO A 122 17.52 3.26 12.74
CA PRO A 122 18.09 2.36 11.74
C PRO A 122 17.11 1.24 11.37
N ALA A 123 17.13 0.76 10.12
CA ALA A 123 16.11 -0.16 9.60
C ALA A 123 15.94 -1.46 10.42
N ALA A 124 17.04 -2.11 10.79
CA ALA A 124 17.03 -3.31 11.63
C ALA A 124 16.36 -3.07 12.99
N GLU A 125 16.66 -1.94 13.62
CA GLU A 125 16.07 -1.53 14.89
C GLU A 125 14.61 -1.11 14.73
N ALA A 126 14.26 -0.46 13.62
CA ALA A 126 12.89 -0.08 13.29
C ALA A 126 11.96 -1.29 13.19
N ALA A 127 12.41 -2.37 12.54
CA ALA A 127 11.63 -3.60 12.45
C ALA A 127 11.36 -4.19 13.84
N ARG A 128 12.39 -4.31 14.67
CA ARG A 128 12.23 -4.79 16.05
C ARG A 128 11.33 -3.87 16.88
N LEU A 129 11.54 -2.56 16.81
CA LEU A 129 10.77 -1.57 17.56
C LEU A 129 9.30 -1.59 17.13
N ALA A 130 9.02 -1.70 15.83
CA ALA A 130 7.65 -1.81 15.32
C ALA A 130 6.95 -3.06 15.86
N TYR A 131 7.63 -4.21 15.93
CA TYR A 131 7.10 -5.41 16.59
C TYR A 131 6.82 -5.17 18.07
N GLU A 132 7.83 -4.74 18.84
CA GLU A 132 7.74 -4.58 20.29
C GLU A 132 6.64 -3.58 20.69
N CYS A 133 6.50 -2.47 19.95
CA CYS A 133 5.56 -1.40 20.26
C CYS A 133 4.11 -1.68 19.86
N THR A 134 3.89 -2.68 19.01
CA THR A 134 2.54 -3.11 18.59
C THR A 134 2.17 -4.49 19.14
N ARG A 135 3.06 -5.13 19.91
CA ARG A 135 2.77 -6.38 20.61
C ARG A 135 2.08 -6.10 21.94
N VAL A 136 0.78 -5.85 21.89
CA VAL A 136 -0.05 -5.59 23.08
C VAL A 136 -0.52 -6.91 23.71
N PRO A 137 -0.14 -7.23 24.95
CA PRO A 137 -0.61 -8.45 25.63
C PRO A 137 -2.14 -8.47 25.74
N GLY A 138 -2.76 -9.61 25.43
CA GLY A 138 -4.20 -9.79 25.38
C GLY A 138 -4.85 -9.43 24.03
N LEU A 139 -4.15 -8.66 23.20
CA LEU A 139 -4.57 -8.34 21.83
C LEU A 139 -3.87 -9.28 20.82
N ILE A 140 -2.54 -9.44 20.93
CA ILE A 140 -1.73 -10.22 19.97
C ILE A 140 -2.21 -11.68 19.85
N GLU A 141 -2.65 -12.28 20.95
CA GLU A 141 -3.12 -13.66 21.00
C GLU A 141 -4.40 -13.87 20.17
N ARG A 142 -5.16 -12.80 19.90
CA ARG A 142 -6.39 -12.82 19.10
C ARG A 142 -6.13 -12.62 17.61
N VAL A 143 -4.97 -12.11 17.23
CA VAL A 143 -4.61 -11.89 15.83
C VAL A 143 -4.33 -13.24 15.17
N PRO A 144 -4.77 -13.51 13.92
CA PRO A 144 -4.37 -14.72 13.21
C PRO A 144 -2.85 -14.81 13.10
N GLU A 145 -2.26 -15.97 13.39
CA GLU A 145 -0.81 -16.18 13.40
C GLU A 145 -0.12 -15.72 12.11
N VAL A 146 -0.79 -15.97 10.98
CA VAL A 146 -0.35 -15.56 9.64
C VAL A 146 -0.15 -14.04 9.50
N LEU A 147 -0.88 -13.22 10.25
CA LEU A 147 -0.82 -11.76 10.26
C LEU A 147 0.04 -11.19 11.40
N ARG A 148 0.54 -12.02 12.33
CA ARG A 148 1.45 -11.58 13.41
C ARG A 148 2.85 -11.34 12.86
N GLY A 149 3.54 -10.36 13.43
CA GLY A 149 4.89 -9.99 13.04
C GLY A 149 4.99 -8.68 12.23
N VAL A 150 6.15 -8.47 11.63
CA VAL A 150 6.48 -7.26 10.86
C VAL A 150 6.72 -7.65 9.41
N PHE A 151 6.14 -6.89 8.50
CA PHE A 151 6.18 -7.20 7.07
C PHE A 151 6.87 -6.08 6.30
N TRP A 152 7.86 -6.46 5.50
CA TRP A 152 8.48 -5.61 4.49
C TRP A 152 7.64 -5.58 3.21
N MET A 153 7.39 -4.38 2.67
CA MET A 153 6.69 -4.15 1.41
C MET A 153 7.65 -4.21 0.22
N LYS A 154 8.26 -5.38 0.02
CA LYS A 154 9.26 -5.63 -1.01
C LYS A 154 8.72 -5.31 -2.41
N GLY A 155 9.39 -4.38 -3.10
CA GLY A 155 9.02 -3.94 -4.44
C GLY A 155 7.96 -2.83 -4.49
N ASN A 156 7.55 -2.29 -3.33
CA ASN A 156 6.68 -1.12 -3.28
C ASN A 156 7.36 0.10 -3.92
N ALA A 157 6.63 0.78 -4.80
CA ALA A 157 7.11 2.00 -5.46
C ALA A 157 7.09 3.21 -4.53
N MET A 158 6.24 3.17 -3.51
CA MET A 158 6.13 4.22 -2.49
C MET A 158 7.20 4.02 -1.41
N PRO A 159 7.57 5.08 -0.67
CA PRO A 159 8.58 5.01 0.38
C PRO A 159 8.08 4.31 1.66
N GLU A 160 6.98 3.56 1.57
CA GLU A 160 6.41 2.75 2.66
C GLU A 160 7.13 1.40 2.67
N GLU A 161 7.84 1.11 3.75
CA GLU A 161 8.74 -0.05 3.80
C GLU A 161 8.24 -1.13 4.74
N LEU A 162 7.74 -0.76 5.92
CA LEU A 162 7.26 -1.72 6.90
C LEU A 162 5.78 -1.49 7.24
N THR A 163 5.05 -2.58 7.44
CA THR A 163 3.76 -2.59 8.11
C THR A 163 3.68 -3.67 9.15
N VAL A 164 2.83 -3.42 10.14
CA VAL A 164 2.56 -4.32 11.24
C VAL A 164 1.05 -4.43 11.41
N LEU A 165 0.54 -5.66 11.29
CA LEU A 165 -0.90 -5.91 11.27
C LEU A 165 -1.42 -6.45 12.60
N GLN A 166 -0.64 -6.45 13.67
CA GLN A 166 -0.99 -7.10 14.96
C GLN A 166 -1.82 -6.25 15.93
N ASN A 167 -2.12 -4.98 15.59
CA ASN A 167 -2.98 -4.11 16.41
C ASN A 167 -4.43 -4.10 15.92
N GLY A 168 -5.10 -5.24 15.86
CA GLY A 168 -6.46 -5.33 15.32
C GLY A 168 -7.33 -6.36 16.02
N GLN A 169 -8.56 -6.49 15.54
CA GLN A 169 -9.55 -7.41 16.08
C GLN A 169 -9.91 -8.46 15.03
N TRP A 170 -9.81 -9.72 15.42
CA TRP A 170 -10.22 -10.87 14.63
C TRP A 170 -11.62 -11.30 15.01
N PHE A 171 -12.44 -11.53 13.99
CA PHE A 171 -13.78 -12.08 14.09
C PHE A 171 -13.80 -13.40 13.32
N ASP A 172 -13.76 -14.50 14.06
CA ASP A 172 -13.47 -15.84 13.57
C ASP A 172 -14.63 -16.43 12.76
N ASP A 173 -15.87 -16.19 13.17
CA ASP A 173 -17.05 -16.65 12.45
C ASP A 173 -17.30 -15.87 11.14
N GLU A 174 -16.93 -14.60 11.08
CA GLU A 174 -16.98 -13.80 9.86
C GLU A 174 -15.70 -13.89 9.01
N LEU A 175 -14.66 -14.59 9.50
CA LEU A 175 -13.32 -14.66 8.92
C LEU A 175 -12.79 -13.28 8.52
N THR A 176 -13.02 -12.28 9.37
CA THR A 176 -12.74 -10.88 9.07
C THR A 176 -11.84 -10.27 10.14
N TYR A 177 -10.79 -9.59 9.69
CA TYR A 177 -9.86 -8.88 10.54
C TYR A 177 -10.01 -7.38 10.33
N VAL A 178 -10.18 -6.61 11.40
CA VAL A 178 -10.27 -5.15 11.34
C VAL A 178 -9.09 -4.55 12.10
N VAL A 179 -8.27 -3.73 11.43
CA VAL A 179 -7.07 -3.10 11.99
C VAL A 179 -7.16 -1.58 11.82
N PRO A 180 -7.18 -0.78 12.90
CA PRO A 180 -7.14 0.66 12.81
C PRO A 180 -5.69 1.14 12.58
N PHE A 181 -5.54 2.36 12.05
CA PHE A 181 -4.23 2.98 11.93
C PHE A 181 -3.74 3.45 13.31
N ALA A 182 -2.65 2.86 13.81
CA ALA A 182 -2.10 3.06 15.15
C ALA A 182 -0.59 3.41 15.11
N PRO A 183 -0.04 4.07 16.15
CA PRO A 183 1.40 4.35 16.23
C PRO A 183 2.25 3.09 16.05
N PHE A 184 3.45 3.28 15.47
CA PHE A 184 4.45 2.25 15.19
C PHE A 184 4.04 1.14 14.20
N MET A 185 2.82 1.17 13.65
CA MET A 185 2.38 0.13 12.73
C MET A 185 2.90 0.27 11.30
N TRP A 186 3.45 1.44 10.96
CA TRP A 186 3.92 1.75 9.60
C TRP A 186 5.24 2.52 9.67
N ALA A 187 6.14 2.20 8.75
CA ALA A 187 7.43 2.86 8.63
C ALA A 187 7.71 3.26 7.19
N TRP A 188 8.33 4.42 7.03
CA TRP A 188 8.72 4.95 5.73
C TRP A 188 10.24 5.09 5.64
N ALA A 189 10.84 4.82 4.48
CA ALA A 189 12.23 5.18 4.23
C ALA A 189 12.43 6.68 4.41
N ASP A 190 13.50 7.09 5.10
CA ASP A 190 13.95 8.50 5.11
C ASP A 190 15.21 8.69 4.27
N GLY A 191 15.17 8.16 3.05
CA GLY A 191 16.25 8.14 2.08
C GLY A 191 15.81 7.34 0.86
N ILE A 192 16.75 6.98 -0.03
CA ILE A 192 16.48 6.08 -1.16
C ILE A 192 17.25 4.78 -0.88
N PRO A 193 16.56 3.67 -0.55
CA PRO A 193 17.19 2.37 -0.37
C PRO A 193 17.88 1.85 -1.64
N LYS A 194 18.75 0.85 -1.49
CA LYS A 194 19.43 0.23 -2.63
C LYS A 194 18.40 -0.52 -3.48
N GLY A 195 18.35 -0.23 -4.78
CA GLY A 195 17.42 -0.94 -5.66
C GLY A 195 15.95 -0.62 -5.40
N ALA A 196 15.64 0.55 -4.83
CA ALA A 196 14.28 1.06 -4.75
C ALA A 196 13.58 0.95 -6.11
N ALA A 197 12.30 0.55 -6.11
CA ALA A 197 11.56 0.29 -7.32
C ALA A 197 11.57 1.51 -8.26
N PHE A 198 11.76 1.26 -9.56
CA PHE A 198 11.90 2.28 -10.61
C PHE A 198 13.01 3.31 -10.38
N GLY A 199 14.00 3.01 -9.54
CA GLY A 199 15.08 3.94 -9.17
C GLY A 199 14.71 4.97 -8.10
N GLY A 200 13.59 4.76 -7.40
CA GLY A 200 13.15 5.60 -6.28
C GLY A 200 12.57 6.99 -6.62
N PRO A 201 11.85 7.23 -7.74
CA PRO A 201 11.31 8.55 -8.08
C PRO A 201 10.31 9.07 -7.02
N PHE A 202 9.65 8.18 -6.27
CA PHE A 202 8.73 8.53 -5.19
C PHE A 202 9.40 8.66 -3.81
N TYR A 203 10.72 8.50 -3.74
CA TYR A 203 11.50 8.65 -2.51
C TYR A 203 12.09 10.06 -2.35
N GLY A 204 11.68 11.02 -3.19
CA GLY A 204 12.00 12.43 -2.98
C GLY A 204 11.35 12.98 -1.71
N GLU A 205 12.01 13.92 -1.02
CA GLU A 205 11.60 14.42 0.31
C GLU A 205 10.11 14.78 0.42
N ASP A 206 9.56 15.51 -0.56
CA ASP A 206 8.14 15.90 -0.55
C ASP A 206 7.20 14.69 -0.68
N ALA A 207 7.52 13.73 -1.55
CA ALA A 207 6.73 12.52 -1.71
C ALA A 207 6.76 11.66 -0.44
N ARG A 208 7.95 11.50 0.18
CA ARG A 208 8.09 10.80 1.47
C ARG A 208 7.30 11.47 2.58
N ARG A 209 7.39 12.80 2.70
CA ARG A 209 6.66 13.56 3.71
C ARG A 209 5.14 13.43 3.53
N ARG A 210 4.65 13.51 2.28
CA ARG A 210 3.22 13.33 1.98
C ARG A 210 2.74 11.92 2.30
N ALA A 211 3.50 10.89 1.94
CA ALA A 211 3.18 9.49 2.24
C ALA A 211 3.16 9.23 3.76
N ALA A 212 4.15 9.75 4.49
CA ALA A 212 4.24 9.62 5.95
C ALA A 212 3.09 10.32 6.68
N TYR A 213 2.63 11.46 6.16
CA TYR A 213 1.56 12.22 6.76
C TYR A 213 0.16 11.67 6.43
N SER A 214 -0.09 11.30 5.16
CA SER A 214 -1.44 11.09 4.65
C SER A 214 -2.21 10.00 5.40
N MET A 215 -1.58 8.85 5.64
CA MET A 215 -2.27 7.71 6.26
C MET A 215 -2.65 7.96 7.74
N PRO A 216 -1.73 8.40 8.63
CA PRO A 216 -2.13 8.74 9.99
C PRO A 216 -3.09 9.93 10.05
N ALA A 217 -2.97 10.92 9.16
CA ALA A 217 -3.91 12.04 9.10
C ALA A 217 -5.33 11.59 8.70
N LEU A 218 -5.43 10.62 7.78
CA LEU A 218 -6.70 10.03 7.36
C LEU A 218 -7.26 9.03 8.38
N ARG A 219 -6.52 8.70 9.46
CA ARG A 219 -6.95 7.74 10.50
C ARG A 219 -7.58 6.49 9.89
N LEU A 220 -6.88 5.88 8.93
CA LEU A 220 -7.42 4.75 8.18
C LEU A 220 -7.81 3.60 9.12
N ALA A 221 -8.82 2.82 8.76
CA ALA A 221 -8.95 1.45 9.23
C ALA A 221 -8.90 0.52 8.01
N LEU A 222 -8.36 -0.68 8.18
CA LEU A 222 -8.33 -1.70 7.14
C LEU A 222 -9.19 -2.87 7.58
N THR A 223 -10.01 -3.38 6.67
CA THR A 223 -10.74 -4.63 6.84
C THR A 223 -10.16 -5.66 5.89
N LEU A 224 -9.78 -6.83 6.41
CA LEU A 224 -9.31 -7.97 5.63
C LEU A 224 -10.34 -9.08 5.80
N LYS A 225 -11.09 -9.39 4.74
CA LYS A 225 -12.05 -10.49 4.73
C LYS A 225 -11.47 -11.69 4.01
N PHE A 226 -11.19 -12.76 4.76
CA PHE A 226 -10.63 -13.99 4.22
C PHE A 226 -11.69 -14.83 3.53
N ARG A 227 -11.34 -15.38 2.37
CA ARG A 227 -12.25 -16.13 1.48
C ARG A 227 -11.48 -17.22 0.75
N PRO A 228 -12.18 -18.16 0.09
CA PRO A 228 -11.51 -19.06 -0.82
C PRO A 228 -10.80 -18.29 -1.91
N CYS A 229 -9.57 -18.68 -2.26
CA CYS A 229 -8.84 -18.05 -3.36
C CYS A 229 -9.60 -18.31 -4.67
N PRO A 230 -9.98 -17.25 -5.42
CA PRO A 230 -10.72 -17.45 -6.67
C PRO A 230 -9.87 -18.23 -7.69
N GLY A 231 -8.54 -18.08 -7.62
CA GLY A 231 -7.62 -18.60 -8.61
C GLY A 231 -7.78 -17.85 -9.93
N SER A 232 -6.73 -17.15 -10.35
CA SER A 232 -6.74 -16.50 -11.65
C SER A 232 -5.45 -16.72 -12.41
N THR A 233 -5.53 -16.53 -13.72
CA THR A 233 -4.39 -16.70 -14.61
C THR A 233 -3.36 -15.61 -14.32
N ARG A 234 -2.10 -15.99 -14.16
CA ARG A 234 -0.98 -15.04 -14.12
C ARG A 234 -0.87 -14.35 -15.46
N VAL A 235 -1.10 -13.05 -15.48
CA VAL A 235 -0.92 -12.19 -16.64
C VAL A 235 0.31 -11.29 -16.43
N PRO A 236 1.03 -10.93 -17.50
CA PRO A 236 2.23 -10.11 -17.38
C PRO A 236 1.90 -8.66 -17.00
N PHE A 237 2.78 -8.04 -16.22
CA PHE A 237 2.73 -6.61 -15.90
C PHE A 237 2.64 -5.74 -17.19
N PRO A 238 1.83 -4.65 -17.21
CA PRO A 238 1.10 -4.05 -16.09
C PRO A 238 -0.28 -4.68 -15.83
N PHE A 239 -0.60 -5.80 -16.47
CA PHE A 239 -1.86 -6.48 -16.24
C PHE A 239 -1.78 -7.37 -14.99
N GLY A 240 -2.91 -7.58 -14.33
CA GLY A 240 -3.04 -8.46 -13.18
C GLY A 240 -4.51 -8.76 -12.88
N LEU A 241 -4.79 -9.92 -12.30
CA LEU A 241 -6.12 -10.30 -11.83
C LEU A 241 -6.02 -10.77 -10.38
N ALA A 242 -7.04 -10.48 -9.58
CA ALA A 242 -7.11 -10.93 -8.20
C ALA A 242 -7.03 -12.46 -8.09
N GLY A 243 -6.25 -12.95 -7.14
CA GLY A 243 -6.07 -14.37 -6.86
C GLY A 243 -5.13 -15.13 -7.80
N HIS A 244 -4.25 -14.43 -8.53
CA HIS A 244 -3.28 -15.09 -9.43
C HIS A 244 -2.04 -15.61 -8.71
N ALA A 245 -1.81 -15.15 -7.47
CA ALA A 245 -0.66 -15.54 -6.67
C ALA A 245 -0.97 -16.67 -5.69
N CYS A 246 -2.23 -16.89 -5.33
CA CYS A 246 -2.67 -17.97 -4.43
C CYS A 246 -3.16 -19.23 -5.18
N ASP A 247 -3.19 -20.35 -4.46
CA ASP A 247 -3.70 -21.62 -4.99
C ASP A 247 -5.23 -21.59 -5.09
N SER A 248 -5.76 -21.79 -6.30
CA SER A 248 -7.21 -21.79 -6.57
C SER A 248 -7.95 -22.78 -5.67
N GLY A 249 -9.08 -22.35 -5.10
CA GLY A 249 -9.94 -23.22 -4.31
C GLY A 249 -9.42 -23.53 -2.90
N SER A 250 -8.37 -22.84 -2.43
CA SER A 250 -7.96 -22.91 -1.02
C SER A 250 -9.14 -22.61 -0.10
N ASN A 251 -9.24 -23.26 1.07
CA ASN A 251 -10.33 -22.97 1.99
C ASN A 251 -10.15 -21.57 2.61
N ALA A 252 -11.25 -20.86 2.91
CA ALA A 252 -11.20 -19.57 3.58
C ALA A 252 -10.50 -19.67 4.94
N THR A 253 -10.72 -20.77 5.66
CA THR A 253 -10.10 -21.06 6.97
C THR A 253 -8.59 -21.29 6.88
N ASP A 254 -8.04 -21.53 5.69
CA ASP A 254 -6.60 -21.62 5.49
C ASP A 254 -5.94 -20.23 5.51
N LEU A 255 -6.77 -19.18 5.46
CA LEU A 255 -6.37 -17.77 5.46
C LEU A 255 -5.43 -17.42 4.29
N ARG A 256 -5.56 -18.10 3.15
CA ARG A 256 -4.63 -17.96 2.00
C ARG A 256 -4.97 -16.79 1.08
N TYR A 257 -6.17 -16.25 1.17
CA TYR A 257 -6.62 -15.14 0.35
C TYR A 257 -7.54 -14.23 1.16
N ALA A 258 -7.27 -12.93 1.13
CA ALA A 258 -8.15 -11.92 1.69
C ALA A 258 -8.38 -10.79 0.70
N THR A 259 -9.61 -10.30 0.65
CA THR A 259 -9.91 -8.99 0.10
C THR A 259 -9.66 -7.94 1.17
N LEU A 260 -9.07 -6.81 0.79
CA LEU A 260 -8.76 -5.70 1.69
C LEU A 260 -9.60 -4.47 1.32
N GLN A 261 -10.17 -3.81 2.31
CA GLN A 261 -10.82 -2.51 2.14
C GLN A 261 -10.19 -1.51 3.09
N SER A 262 -9.96 -0.28 2.61
CA SER A 262 -9.59 0.84 3.48
C SER A 262 -10.78 1.73 3.76
N HIS A 263 -10.88 2.17 5.01
CA HIS A 263 -11.93 2.98 5.58
C HIS A 263 -11.35 4.31 6.03
N THR A 264 -11.73 5.40 5.37
CA THR A 264 -11.20 6.73 5.65
C THR A 264 -11.82 7.29 6.92
N LEU A 265 -11.03 7.96 7.76
CA LEU A 265 -11.44 8.47 9.08
C LEU A 265 -12.01 7.38 10.00
N GLY A 266 -11.57 6.15 9.83
CA GLY A 266 -12.05 4.98 10.57
C GLY A 266 -13.51 4.63 10.30
N ASP A 267 -14.17 5.27 9.33
CA ASP A 267 -15.58 5.03 8.99
C ASP A 267 -15.74 3.71 8.23
N LEU A 268 -16.09 2.66 8.96
CA LEU A 268 -16.27 1.31 8.48
C LEU A 268 -17.40 1.17 7.47
N GLU A 269 -18.33 2.13 7.34
CA GLU A 269 -19.34 2.11 6.28
C GLU A 269 -18.81 2.73 4.98
N SER A 270 -17.78 3.58 5.08
CA SER A 270 -17.14 4.19 3.93
C SER A 270 -16.28 3.17 3.18
N VAL A 271 -16.43 3.13 1.85
CA VAL A 271 -15.49 2.44 0.95
C VAL A 271 -14.79 3.52 0.17
N SER A 272 -13.51 3.75 0.46
CA SER A 272 -12.76 4.86 -0.13
C SER A 272 -12.18 4.56 -1.52
N GLN A 273 -12.33 3.33 -2.02
CA GLN A 273 -11.50 2.82 -3.10
C GLN A 273 -12.30 2.39 -4.33
N ALA A 274 -11.90 2.97 -5.47
CA ALA A 274 -12.30 2.49 -6.80
C ALA A 274 -11.50 1.25 -7.22
N GLU A 275 -10.43 0.91 -6.51
CA GLU A 275 -9.52 -0.20 -6.79
C GLU A 275 -9.88 -1.42 -5.93
N GLU A 276 -9.54 -2.60 -6.43
CA GLU A 276 -9.64 -3.85 -5.68
C GLU A 276 -8.29 -4.19 -5.06
N TYR A 277 -8.32 -4.55 -3.79
CA TYR A 277 -7.12 -4.80 -3.01
C TYR A 277 -7.17 -6.20 -2.41
N THR A 278 -6.07 -6.94 -2.51
CA THR A 278 -5.97 -8.31 -2.00
C THR A 278 -4.70 -8.55 -1.20
N LEU A 279 -4.74 -9.59 -0.36
CA LEU A 279 -3.58 -10.31 0.14
C LEU A 279 -3.68 -11.76 -0.32
N GLU A 280 -2.66 -12.25 -1.02
CA GLU A 280 -2.66 -13.57 -1.63
C GLU A 280 -1.41 -14.32 -1.16
N ALA A 281 -1.58 -15.39 -0.40
CA ALA A 281 -0.46 -16.18 0.09
C ALA A 281 0.35 -16.73 -1.09
N MET A 282 1.66 -16.53 -1.05
CA MET A 282 2.57 -16.98 -2.11
C MET A 282 3.19 -18.33 -1.76
N PRO A 283 3.49 -19.19 -2.75
CA PRO A 283 4.24 -20.41 -2.51
C PRO A 283 5.69 -20.09 -2.10
N GLY A 284 6.35 -21.06 -1.46
CA GLY A 284 7.77 -20.95 -1.08
C GLY A 284 8.05 -20.07 0.15
N GLU A 285 7.05 -19.89 1.01
CA GLU A 285 7.23 -19.21 2.29
C GLU A 285 8.12 -20.02 3.25
N VAL A 286 9.04 -19.35 3.95
CA VAL A 286 9.89 -19.99 4.98
C VAL A 286 9.10 -20.31 6.25
N VAL A 287 8.17 -19.43 6.61
CA VAL A 287 7.23 -19.57 7.72
C VAL A 287 5.82 -19.35 7.22
N ARG A 288 4.81 -19.88 7.92
CA ARG A 288 3.41 -19.69 7.51
C ARG A 288 3.01 -18.20 7.53
N GLY A 289 2.39 -17.75 6.44
CA GLY A 289 2.12 -16.34 6.21
C GLY A 289 3.39 -15.51 6.03
N GLY A 290 4.48 -16.14 5.63
CA GLY A 290 5.79 -15.51 5.48
C GLY A 290 5.89 -14.65 4.23
N LYS A 291 5.07 -14.94 3.21
CA LYS A 291 5.10 -14.22 1.94
C LYS A 291 3.70 -14.07 1.36
N TRP A 292 3.31 -12.83 1.07
CA TRP A 292 2.05 -12.49 0.42
C TRP A 292 2.31 -11.64 -0.80
N TYR A 293 1.43 -11.76 -1.80
CA TYR A 293 1.29 -10.77 -2.84
C TYR A 293 0.19 -9.79 -2.42
N ARG A 294 0.54 -8.51 -2.30
CA ARG A 294 -0.40 -7.43 -2.09
C ARG A 294 -0.88 -6.94 -3.44
N GLY A 295 -2.05 -7.40 -3.85
CA GLY A 295 -2.66 -6.98 -5.12
C GLY A 295 -3.32 -5.61 -5.01
N ILE A 296 -3.04 -4.74 -5.97
CA ILE A 296 -3.71 -3.46 -6.21
C ILE A 296 -4.20 -3.48 -7.67
N TYR A 297 -5.48 -3.79 -7.84
CA TYR A 297 -6.09 -3.98 -9.15
C TYR A 297 -7.01 -2.81 -9.48
N GLY A 298 -6.59 -2.05 -10.48
CA GLY A 298 -7.30 -0.91 -11.03
C GLY A 298 -7.74 -1.13 -12.47
N GLY A 299 -8.40 -0.11 -13.00
CA GLY A 299 -8.78 -0.04 -14.40
C GLY A 299 -9.38 1.34 -14.69
N PRO A 300 -9.18 1.89 -15.89
CA PRO A 300 -9.76 3.17 -16.23
C PRO A 300 -11.29 3.04 -16.26
N ARG A 301 -11.99 4.10 -15.83
CA ARG A 301 -13.46 4.11 -15.70
C ARG A 301 -14.19 3.72 -16.99
N TRP A 302 -13.61 3.98 -18.16
CA TRP A 302 -14.18 3.61 -19.47
C TRP A 302 -14.13 2.10 -19.77
N MET A 303 -13.25 1.33 -19.11
CA MET A 303 -13.27 -0.14 -19.14
C MET A 303 -14.33 -0.72 -18.17
N GLY A 304 -15.24 0.13 -17.67
CA GLY A 304 -16.29 -0.25 -16.74
C GLY A 304 -15.71 -0.71 -15.41
N ARG A 305 -16.00 -1.97 -15.06
CA ARG A 305 -15.57 -2.57 -13.79
C ARG A 305 -14.35 -3.48 -13.92
N CYS A 306 -13.72 -3.56 -15.09
CA CYS A 306 -12.55 -4.41 -15.25
C CYS A 306 -11.40 -3.90 -14.36
N LYS A 307 -10.91 -4.76 -13.47
CA LYS A 307 -9.74 -4.53 -12.60
C LYS A 307 -8.55 -5.33 -13.09
N CYS A 308 -8.14 -5.09 -14.34
CA CYS A 308 -7.10 -5.87 -15.00
C CYS A 308 -5.72 -5.21 -14.98
N ILE A 309 -5.56 -4.05 -14.35
CA ILE A 309 -4.29 -3.31 -14.27
C ILE A 309 -3.75 -3.41 -12.86
N SER A 310 -2.57 -4.00 -12.69
CA SER A 310 -1.90 -4.19 -11.41
C SER A 310 -0.77 -3.18 -11.25
N ILE A 311 -1.12 -1.94 -10.92
CA ILE A 311 -0.14 -0.86 -10.63
C ILE A 311 -0.09 -0.65 -9.13
N GLY A 312 1.13 -0.68 -8.58
CA GLY A 312 1.37 -0.50 -7.14
C GLY A 312 1.33 -1.78 -6.32
N SER A 313 1.03 -2.94 -6.93
CA SER A 313 1.15 -4.24 -6.25
C SER A 313 2.60 -4.55 -5.87
N TYR A 314 2.79 -5.25 -4.74
CA TYR A 314 4.10 -5.59 -4.21
C TYR A 314 4.07 -6.89 -3.40
N GLU A 315 5.25 -7.41 -3.01
CA GLU A 315 5.35 -8.55 -2.11
C GLU A 315 5.37 -8.06 -0.65
N LEU A 316 4.47 -8.58 0.18
CA LEU A 316 4.46 -8.34 1.62
C LEU A 316 5.16 -9.53 2.30
N THR A 317 6.40 -9.33 2.72
CA THR A 317 7.30 -10.38 3.22
C THR A 317 7.52 -10.24 4.71
N LYS A 318 7.21 -11.26 5.50
CA LYS A 318 7.38 -11.26 6.96
C LYS A 318 8.87 -11.31 7.30
N ILE A 319 9.38 -10.29 7.97
CA ILE A 319 10.80 -10.18 8.37
C ILE A 319 11.01 -10.40 9.87
N ILE A 320 9.96 -10.21 10.68
CA ILE A 320 9.91 -10.58 12.10
C ILE A 320 8.66 -11.42 12.29
N ASP A 321 8.75 -12.56 12.98
CA ASP A 321 7.63 -13.46 13.21
C ASP A 321 6.71 -13.04 14.37
N GLY A 322 5.73 -13.90 14.69
CA GLY A 322 4.79 -13.65 15.77
C GLY A 322 5.39 -13.70 17.17
N ASP A 323 6.58 -14.30 17.32
CA ASP A 323 7.32 -14.43 18.58
C ASP A 323 8.43 -13.37 18.71
N GLY A 324 8.63 -12.55 17.67
CA GLY A 324 9.60 -11.46 17.64
C GLY A 324 10.96 -11.87 17.11
N ALA A 325 11.09 -13.08 16.57
CA ALA A 325 12.34 -13.56 16.00
C ALA A 325 12.49 -13.10 14.52
N PRO A 326 13.71 -12.80 14.06
CA PRO A 326 13.99 -12.57 12.65
C PRO A 326 13.64 -13.78 11.78
N VAL A 327 12.97 -13.55 10.65
CA VAL A 327 12.67 -14.59 9.65
C VAL A 327 13.71 -14.54 8.55
N GLU A 328 14.66 -15.48 8.54
CA GLU A 328 15.70 -15.54 7.51
C GLU A 328 15.26 -16.34 6.27
N PRO A 329 15.69 -15.97 5.04
CA PRO A 329 16.64 -14.91 4.72
C PRO A 329 16.02 -13.50 4.62
N TYR A 330 14.70 -13.39 4.82
CA TYR A 330 13.95 -12.16 4.52
C TYR A 330 14.41 -10.96 5.36
N TYR A 331 14.73 -11.18 6.63
CA TYR A 331 15.25 -10.14 7.51
C TYR A 331 16.59 -9.59 7.02
N SER A 332 17.56 -10.46 6.76
CA SER A 332 18.88 -10.03 6.26
C SER A 332 18.79 -9.33 4.89
N GLU A 333 17.92 -9.80 3.99
CA GLU A 333 17.66 -9.14 2.71
C GLU A 333 17.11 -7.71 2.89
N PHE A 334 16.14 -7.53 3.79
CA PHE A 334 15.59 -6.21 4.09
C PHE A 334 16.64 -5.26 4.66
N VAL A 335 17.49 -5.74 5.58
CA VAL A 335 18.56 -4.94 6.18
C VAL A 335 19.59 -4.49 5.13
N ASP A 336 20.01 -5.38 4.22
CA ASP A 336 20.93 -5.00 3.14
C ASP A 336 20.29 -4.02 2.13
N TYR A 337 19.02 -4.25 1.78
CA TYR A 337 18.23 -3.36 0.92
C TYR A 337 18.20 -1.92 1.48
N MET A 338 17.88 -1.78 2.77
CA MET A 338 17.87 -0.47 3.44
C MET A 338 19.27 0.11 3.61
N GLY A 339 20.27 -0.72 3.90
CA GLY A 339 21.64 -0.30 4.15
C GLY A 339 21.71 0.70 5.31
N SER A 340 22.16 1.93 5.03
CA SER A 340 22.27 3.01 6.03
C SER A 340 21.05 3.93 6.09
N VAL A 341 20.03 3.70 5.24
CA VAL A 341 18.84 4.54 5.19
C VAL A 341 17.99 4.27 6.44
N PRO A 342 17.75 5.27 7.30
CA PRO A 342 16.90 5.09 8.46
C PRO A 342 15.43 5.02 8.04
N LEU A 343 14.60 4.48 8.94
CA LEU A 343 13.15 4.52 8.82
C LEU A 343 12.56 5.61 9.70
N LEU A 344 11.57 6.31 9.17
CA LEU A 344 10.68 7.22 9.86
C LEU A 344 9.47 6.43 10.36
N LEU A 345 9.22 6.47 11.68
CA LEU A 345 8.07 5.84 12.33
C LEU A 345 7.11 6.90 12.82
N TRP A 346 5.81 6.71 12.57
CA TRP A 346 4.78 7.51 13.25
C TRP A 346 4.63 7.02 14.69
N THR A 347 4.73 7.94 15.64
CA THR A 347 4.71 7.63 17.08
C THR A 347 3.44 8.11 17.79
N GLY A 348 2.51 8.76 17.09
CA GLY A 348 1.24 9.24 17.66
C GLY A 348 1.02 10.74 17.50
N GLY A 349 0.07 11.29 18.28
CA GLY A 349 -0.29 12.71 18.27
C GLY A 349 0.55 13.57 19.22
N GLY A 350 0.72 14.84 18.88
CA GLY A 350 1.60 15.81 19.56
C GLY A 350 1.07 16.49 20.82
N GLY A 351 -0.13 16.20 21.32
CA GLY A 351 -0.61 16.97 22.49
C GLY A 351 -2.03 16.76 22.99
N VAL A 352 -2.73 15.69 22.59
CA VAL A 352 -3.98 15.29 23.24
C VAL A 352 -3.95 13.76 23.34
N PRO A 353 -4.11 13.17 24.54
CA PRO A 353 -4.33 11.74 24.66
C PRO A 353 -5.43 11.35 23.68
N MET A 354 -5.24 10.31 22.89
CA MET A 354 -6.35 9.71 22.12
C MET A 354 -7.29 8.93 23.05
N GLY A 355 -7.55 9.47 24.26
CA GLY A 355 -8.57 9.03 25.19
C GLY A 355 -9.94 9.60 24.79
N PRO A 356 -11.02 9.15 25.45
CA PRO A 356 -12.37 9.56 25.10
C PRO A 356 -12.53 11.08 25.28
N ALA A 357 -13.08 11.71 24.25
CA ALA A 357 -13.61 13.07 24.33
C ALA A 357 -14.94 13.06 25.10
#